data_AF-A0A2V4D132-F1
#
_entry.id   AF-A0A2V4D132-F1
#
_cell.length_a   1.000
_cell.length_b   1.000
_cell.length_c   1.000
_cell.angle_alpha   90.00
_cell.angle_beta   90.00
_cell.angle_gamma   90.00
#
_symmetry.space_group_name_H-M   'P 1'
#
loop_
_entity.id
_entity.type
_entity.pdbx_description
1 polymer ?
#
loop_
_entity_poly.entity_id
_entity_poly.type
_entity_poly.pdbx_seq_one_letter_code
_entity_poly.pdbx_strand_id
1 'polypeptide(L)'
;MALTEEQTIELRKQLSEQIKNLPEDQKKQAQEQIDSMTPEALESMLKQQQERQQIFRQIVEGKIPSKKIAENEDAIAILDIKPISKGHTLIIPKIAVKKAKDISQNTFNLAKEVVKQAHEKLDTESAEILTQFNFGEIIINVIPIYDKSLNLDSPRTEPSKEELEEISQKMKLEKKVEIIEKIEKEKETIKLNRKIP
;
A
#
# COMPACT_ATOMS: atom_id res chain seq x y z
N MET A 1 -10.60 -8.39 -26.90
CA MET A 1 -10.38 -8.33 -28.36
C MET A 1 -8.89 -8.55 -28.44
N ALA A 2 -8.44 -9.69 -28.99
CA ALA A 2 -7.06 -10.15 -28.83
C ALA A 2 -6.03 -9.04 -29.09
N LEU A 3 -4.98 -8.98 -28.26
CA LEU A 3 -3.83 -8.09 -28.48
C LEU A 3 -3.32 -8.26 -29.92
N THR A 4 -2.95 -7.17 -30.57
CA THR A 4 -2.33 -7.27 -31.90
C THR A 4 -0.97 -7.95 -31.81
N GLU A 5 -0.45 -8.46 -32.94
CA GLU A 5 0.89 -9.07 -32.97
C GLU A 5 1.97 -8.09 -32.49
N GLU A 6 1.90 -6.82 -32.89
CA GLU A 6 2.82 -5.76 -32.43
C GLU A 6 2.71 -5.53 -30.91
N GLN A 7 1.49 -5.47 -30.37
CA GLN A 7 1.27 -5.29 -28.93
C GLN A 7 1.78 -6.50 -28.13
N THR A 8 1.62 -7.70 -28.68
CA THR A 8 2.10 -8.94 -28.07
C THR A 8 3.63 -8.97 -28.03
N ILE A 9 4.29 -8.57 -29.12
CA ILE A 9 5.75 -8.49 -29.19
C ILE A 9 6.29 -7.45 -28.20
N GLU A 10 5.70 -6.25 -28.16
CA GLU A 10 6.12 -5.18 -27.26
C GLU A 10 5.93 -5.59 -25.78
N LEU A 11 4.81 -6.24 -25.46
CA LEU A 11 4.55 -6.72 -24.11
C LEU A 11 5.50 -7.82 -23.67
N ARG A 12 5.78 -8.81 -24.54
CA ARG A 12 6.78 -9.85 -24.26
C ARG A 12 8.14 -9.22 -23.98
N LYS A 13 8.54 -8.23 -24.78
CA LYS A 13 9.77 -7.47 -24.56
C LYS A 13 9.78 -6.77 -23.20
N GLN A 14 8.69 -6.11 -22.80
CA GLN A 14 8.57 -5.47 -21.49
C GLN A 14 8.66 -6.47 -20.34
N LEU A 15 7.99 -7.62 -20.43
CA LEU A 15 8.05 -8.69 -19.44
C LEU A 15 9.46 -9.28 -19.33
N SER A 16 10.11 -9.51 -20.47
CA SER A 16 11.51 -9.93 -20.55
C SER A 16 12.47 -8.94 -19.91
N GLU A 17 12.20 -7.63 -20.01
CA GLU A 17 12.99 -6.62 -19.31
C GLU A 17 12.81 -6.64 -17.80
N GLN A 18 11.59 -6.91 -17.31
CA GLN A 18 11.33 -7.01 -15.86
C GLN A 18 12.07 -8.17 -15.21
N ILE A 19 12.27 -9.27 -15.93
CA ILE A 19 12.97 -10.46 -15.42
C ILE A 19 14.50 -10.40 -15.59
N LYS A 20 15.07 -9.37 -16.24
CA LYS A 20 16.53 -9.26 -16.46
C LYS A 20 17.35 -9.28 -15.17
N ASN A 21 16.77 -8.85 -14.05
CA ASN A 21 17.42 -8.76 -12.74
C ASN A 21 17.21 -10.01 -11.86
N LEU A 22 16.53 -11.05 -12.37
CA LEU A 22 16.35 -12.31 -11.63
C LEU A 22 17.62 -13.19 -11.71
N PRO A 23 17.83 -14.11 -10.74
CA PRO A 23 18.87 -15.13 -10.82
C PRO A 23 18.77 -15.94 -12.13
N GLU A 24 19.91 -16.31 -12.73
CA GLU A 24 19.95 -16.93 -14.07
C GLU A 24 19.06 -18.18 -14.20
N ASP A 25 18.97 -18.99 -13.14
CA ASP A 25 18.12 -20.18 -13.10
C ASP A 25 16.62 -19.83 -13.22
N GLN A 26 16.17 -18.77 -12.54
CA GLN A 26 14.78 -18.30 -12.58
C GLN A 26 14.48 -17.51 -13.85
N LYS A 27 15.47 -16.73 -14.33
CA LYS A 27 15.36 -15.92 -15.53
C LYS A 27 15.11 -16.77 -16.76
N LYS A 28 15.81 -17.89 -16.92
CA LYS A 28 15.60 -18.80 -18.06
C LYS A 28 14.20 -19.40 -18.04
N GLN A 29 13.74 -19.87 -16.88
CA GLN A 29 12.40 -20.42 -16.71
C GLN A 29 11.30 -19.39 -16.95
N ALA A 30 11.46 -18.17 -16.43
CA ALA A 30 10.52 -17.08 -16.63
C ALA A 30 10.47 -16.61 -18.10
N GLN A 31 11.61 -16.60 -18.79
CA GLN A 31 11.68 -16.26 -20.22
C GLN A 31 10.96 -17.30 -21.08
N GLU A 32 11.19 -18.60 -20.84
CA GLU A 32 10.48 -19.69 -21.53
C GLU A 32 8.96 -19.63 -21.27
N GLN A 33 8.54 -19.23 -20.07
CA GLN A 33 7.13 -18.96 -19.79
C GLN A 33 6.60 -17.80 -20.64
N ILE A 34 7.25 -16.63 -20.63
CA ILE A 34 6.82 -15.44 -21.40
C ILE A 34 6.71 -15.77 -22.91
N ASP A 35 7.64 -16.55 -23.45
CA ASP A 35 7.67 -16.92 -24.86
C ASP A 35 6.60 -17.95 -25.24
N SER A 36 6.25 -18.86 -24.32
CA SER A 36 5.23 -19.89 -24.51
C SER A 36 3.80 -19.42 -24.23
N MET A 37 3.60 -18.26 -23.61
CA MET A 37 2.28 -17.70 -23.35
C MET A 37 1.57 -17.28 -24.65
N THR A 38 0.30 -17.66 -24.79
CA THR A 38 -0.53 -17.23 -25.92
C THR A 38 -0.91 -15.75 -25.80
N PRO A 39 -1.22 -15.07 -26.92
CA PRO A 39 -1.69 -13.67 -26.90
C PRO A 39 -2.90 -13.46 -25.97
N GLU A 40 -3.82 -14.44 -25.89
CA GLU A 40 -4.99 -14.39 -25.02
C GLU A 40 -4.61 -14.46 -23.53
N ALA A 41 -3.60 -15.28 -23.19
CA ALA A 41 -3.10 -15.38 -21.83
C ALA A 41 -2.38 -14.09 -21.40
N LEU A 42 -1.63 -13.48 -22.31
CA LEU A 42 -1.00 -12.18 -22.12
C LEU A 42 -2.04 -11.04 -21.97
N GLU A 43 -3.11 -11.05 -22.79
CA GLU A 43 -4.23 -10.12 -22.66
C GLU A 43 -4.94 -10.29 -21.31
N SER A 44 -5.20 -11.53 -20.89
CA SER A 44 -5.83 -11.85 -19.61
C SER A 44 -4.99 -11.37 -18.42
N MET A 45 -3.67 -11.58 -18.45
CA MET A 45 -2.77 -11.07 -17.42
C MET A 45 -2.76 -9.54 -17.35
N LEU A 46 -2.66 -8.86 -18.49
CA LEU A 46 -2.73 -7.40 -18.58
C LEU A 46 -4.05 -6.88 -18.03
N LYS A 47 -5.17 -7.50 -18.44
CA LYS A 47 -6.50 -7.13 -17.99
C LYS A 47 -6.64 -7.31 -16.48
N GLN A 48 -6.16 -8.42 -15.93
CA GLN A 48 -6.17 -8.66 -14.49
C GLN A 48 -5.29 -7.66 -13.72
N GLN A 49 -4.15 -7.27 -14.29
CA GLN A 49 -3.27 -6.26 -13.71
C GLN A 49 -3.95 -4.88 -13.71
N GLN A 50 -4.57 -4.50 -14.83
CA GLN A 50 -5.32 -3.25 -14.98
C GLN A 50 -6.54 -3.20 -14.06
N GLU A 51 -7.31 -4.29 -13.97
CA GLU A 51 -8.45 -4.40 -13.07
C GLU A 51 -8.04 -4.20 -11.61
N ARG A 52 -6.92 -4.79 -11.19
CA ARG A 52 -6.42 -4.59 -9.81
C ARG A 52 -5.90 -3.18 -9.56
N GLN A 53 -5.24 -2.56 -10.55
CA GLN A 53 -4.90 -1.15 -10.47
C GLN A 53 -6.16 -0.29 -10.29
N GLN A 54 -7.23 -0.59 -11.04
CA GLN A 54 -8.52 0.10 -10.91
C GLN A 54 -9.14 -0.12 -9.52
N ILE A 55 -8.95 -1.27 -8.87
CA ILE A 55 -9.45 -1.51 -7.51
C ILE A 55 -8.78 -0.56 -6.51
N PHE A 56 -7.45 -0.41 -6.53
CA PHE A 56 -6.78 0.52 -5.61
C PHE A 56 -7.19 1.98 -5.84
N ARG A 57 -7.35 2.40 -7.09
CA ARG A 57 -7.86 3.73 -7.41
C ARG A 57 -9.31 3.91 -6.91
N GLN A 58 -10.17 2.91 -7.12
CA GLN A 58 -11.53 2.94 -6.61
C GLN A 58 -11.59 2.96 -5.08
N ILE A 59 -10.65 2.31 -4.39
CA ILE A 59 -10.54 2.41 -2.93
C ILE A 59 -10.12 3.83 -2.50
N VAL A 60 -9.13 4.42 -3.18
CA VAL A 60 -8.70 5.81 -2.94
C VAL A 60 -9.85 6.80 -3.16
N GLU A 61 -10.65 6.58 -4.20
CA GLU A 61 -11.83 7.39 -4.52
C GLU A 61 -13.05 7.09 -3.63
N GLY A 62 -12.99 6.06 -2.78
CA GLY A 62 -14.10 5.65 -1.91
C GLY A 62 -15.26 4.94 -2.63
N LYS A 63 -15.06 4.47 -3.86
CA LYS A 63 -16.07 3.73 -4.65
C LYS A 63 -16.26 2.28 -4.19
N ILE A 64 -15.21 1.65 -3.67
CA ILE A 64 -15.25 0.29 -3.13
C ILE A 64 -15.00 0.33 -1.61
N PRO A 65 -15.75 -0.43 -0.80
CA PRO A 65 -15.53 -0.49 0.64
C PRO A 65 -14.14 -1.07 0.96
N SER A 66 -13.45 -0.42 1.88
CA SER A 66 -12.17 -0.88 2.41
C SER A 66 -12.11 -0.66 3.92
N LYS A 67 -11.29 -1.46 4.61
CA LYS A 67 -11.00 -1.28 6.04
C LYS A 67 -9.91 -0.22 6.20
N LYS A 68 -10.27 1.04 5.92
CA LYS A 68 -9.37 2.19 6.04
C LYS A 68 -9.11 2.51 7.51
N ILE A 69 -7.84 2.50 7.89
CA ILE A 69 -7.41 2.78 9.27
C ILE A 69 -6.85 4.20 9.42
N ALA A 70 -6.28 4.76 8.35
CA ALA A 70 -5.71 6.11 8.37
C ALA A 70 -5.67 6.71 6.96
N GLU A 71 -5.54 8.03 6.89
CA GLU A 71 -5.41 8.77 5.63
C GLU A 71 -4.76 10.12 5.91
N ASN A 72 -3.86 10.53 5.02
CA ASN A 72 -3.30 11.88 4.99
C ASN A 72 -3.47 12.51 3.60
N GLU A 73 -2.77 13.60 3.33
CA GLU A 73 -2.88 14.35 2.08
C GLU A 73 -2.42 13.54 0.86
N ASP A 74 -1.45 12.63 1.03
CA ASP A 74 -0.77 11.95 -0.07
C ASP A 74 -1.11 10.46 -0.19
N ALA A 75 -1.62 9.82 0.87
CA ALA A 75 -1.82 8.38 0.91
C ALA A 75 -2.99 7.97 1.83
N ILE A 76 -3.48 6.74 1.59
CA ILE A 76 -4.44 6.06 2.45
C ILE A 76 -3.79 4.79 3.03
N ALA A 77 -4.19 4.40 4.23
CA ALA A 77 -3.78 3.15 4.87
C ALA A 77 -5.00 2.25 5.06
N ILE A 78 -4.95 1.04 4.50
CA ILE A 78 -6.02 0.03 4.59
C ILE A 78 -5.46 -1.29 5.08
N LEU A 79 -6.27 -2.11 5.77
CA LEU A 79 -5.87 -3.47 6.11
C LEU A 79 -5.86 -4.38 4.87
N ASP A 80 -4.86 -5.25 4.78
CA ASP A 80 -4.84 -6.34 3.79
C ASP A 80 -5.90 -7.39 4.17
N ILE A 81 -6.66 -7.87 3.18
CA ILE A 81 -7.70 -8.90 3.35
C ILE A 81 -7.06 -10.29 3.59
N LYS A 82 -5.86 -10.53 3.03
CA LYS A 82 -5.07 -11.75 3.25
C LYS A 82 -3.74 -11.41 3.90
N PRO A 83 -3.76 -10.99 5.18
CA PRO A 83 -2.59 -10.45 5.83
C PRO A 83 -1.52 -11.53 6.11
N ILE A 84 -0.25 -11.14 6.06
CA ILE A 84 0.87 -12.00 6.48
C ILE A 84 0.87 -12.15 8.00
N SER A 85 0.58 -11.06 8.71
CA SER A 85 0.43 -11.03 10.16
C SER A 85 -0.71 -10.10 10.57
N LYS A 86 -1.18 -10.25 11.80
CA LYS A 86 -2.25 -9.42 12.36
C LYS A 86 -1.87 -7.94 12.27
N GLY A 87 -2.69 -7.14 11.59
CA GLY A 87 -2.45 -5.71 11.37
C GLY A 87 -1.65 -5.37 10.11
N HIS A 88 -1.37 -6.34 9.23
CA HIS A 88 -0.76 -6.07 7.92
C HIS A 88 -1.57 -5.02 7.17
N THR A 89 -0.92 -3.90 6.86
CA THR A 89 -1.54 -2.72 6.29
C THR A 89 -0.88 -2.37 4.95
N LEU A 90 -1.71 -2.03 3.97
CA LEU A 90 -1.29 -1.49 2.68
C LEU A 90 -1.43 0.03 2.72
N ILE A 91 -0.32 0.74 2.51
CA ILE A 91 -0.29 2.18 2.28
C ILE A 91 -0.30 2.40 0.77
N ILE A 92 -1.36 3.05 0.30
CA ILE A 92 -1.62 3.30 -1.12
C ILE A 92 -1.48 4.80 -1.36
N PRO A 93 -0.48 5.25 -2.13
CA PRO A 93 -0.39 6.62 -2.59
C PRO A 93 -1.66 7.02 -3.37
N LYS A 94 -2.20 8.21 -3.08
CA LYS A 94 -3.37 8.75 -3.78
C LYS A 94 -3.06 9.05 -5.25
N ILE A 95 -1.82 9.45 -5.53
CA ILE A 95 -1.28 9.58 -6.88
C ILE A 95 -0.42 8.35 -7.16
N ALA A 96 -0.71 7.65 -8.25
CA ALA A 96 0.03 6.44 -8.65
C ALA A 96 1.49 6.78 -8.96
N VAL A 97 2.42 6.13 -8.25
CA VAL A 97 3.87 6.32 -8.43
C VAL A 97 4.51 5.05 -8.98
N LYS A 98 5.42 5.19 -9.96
CA LYS A 98 6.08 4.04 -10.61
C LYS A 98 7.49 3.78 -10.14
N LYS A 99 8.13 4.77 -9.49
CA LYS A 99 9.52 4.68 -9.03
C LYS A 99 9.58 5.02 -7.55
N ALA A 100 10.41 4.30 -6.79
CA ALA A 100 10.47 4.43 -5.34
C ALA A 100 10.86 5.85 -4.89
N LYS A 101 11.71 6.52 -5.67
CA LYS A 101 12.13 7.91 -5.42
C LYS A 101 10.99 8.94 -5.51
N ASP A 102 9.89 8.59 -6.17
CA ASP A 102 8.75 9.49 -6.37
C ASP A 102 7.72 9.35 -5.23
N ILE A 103 7.95 8.45 -4.27
CA ILE A 103 7.11 8.30 -3.07
C ILE A 103 7.32 9.52 -2.16
N SER A 104 6.23 10.18 -1.76
CA SER A 104 6.31 11.36 -0.90
C SER A 104 6.73 11.00 0.53
N GLN A 105 7.38 11.97 1.21
CA GLN A 105 7.74 11.81 2.61
C GLN A 105 6.50 11.61 3.50
N ASN A 106 5.38 12.24 3.18
CA ASN A 106 4.13 12.07 3.93
C ASN A 106 3.60 10.63 3.82
N THR A 107 3.81 9.96 2.69
CA THR A 107 3.45 8.55 2.53
C THR A 107 4.24 7.68 3.51
N PHE A 108 5.56 7.91 3.63
CA PHE A 108 6.37 7.21 4.62
C PHE A 108 6.04 7.59 6.06
N ASN A 109 5.66 8.84 6.32
CA ASN A 109 5.24 9.27 7.65
C ASN A 109 3.96 8.52 8.07
N LEU A 110 3.01 8.34 7.15
CA LEU A 110 1.81 7.52 7.40
C LEU A 110 2.17 6.07 7.73
N ALA A 111 3.13 5.48 7.00
CA ALA A 111 3.61 4.13 7.30
C ALA A 111 4.18 4.03 8.73
N LYS A 112 4.97 5.02 9.16
CA LYS A 112 5.51 5.10 10.53
C LYS A 112 4.42 5.26 11.59
N GLU A 113 3.40 6.07 11.32
CA GLU A 113 2.25 6.23 12.22
C GLU A 113 1.49 4.91 12.38
N VAL A 114 1.30 4.17 11.30
CA VAL A 114 0.70 2.83 11.33
C VAL A 114 1.55 1.85 12.12
N VAL A 115 2.88 1.85 11.96
CA VAL A 115 3.78 1.02 12.78
C VAL A 115 3.61 1.34 14.26
N LYS A 116 3.61 2.62 14.63
CA LYS A 116 3.40 3.05 16.00
C LYS A 116 2.06 2.57 16.55
N GLN A 117 0.99 2.71 15.76
CA GLN A 117 -0.34 2.25 16.15
C GLN A 117 -0.39 0.72 16.33
N ALA A 118 0.26 -0.04 15.43
CA ALA A 118 0.34 -1.49 15.54
C ALA A 118 1.04 -1.89 16.85
N HIS A 119 2.15 -1.24 17.18
CA HIS A 119 2.86 -1.46 18.45
C HIS A 119 1.97 -1.17 19.66
N GLU A 120 1.33 0.01 19.71
CA GLU A 120 0.53 0.43 20.86
C GLU A 120 -0.78 -0.37 21.04
N LYS A 121 -1.38 -0.87 19.96
CA LYS A 121 -2.72 -1.48 19.99
C LYS A 121 -2.74 -2.99 19.83
N LEU A 122 -1.69 -3.54 19.24
CA LEU A 122 -1.59 -4.98 18.98
C LEU A 122 -0.42 -5.63 19.73
N ASP A 123 0.43 -4.86 20.43
CA ASP A 123 1.55 -5.37 21.22
C ASP A 123 2.59 -6.11 20.36
N THR A 124 2.95 -5.49 19.23
CA THR A 124 3.91 -6.05 18.26
C THR A 124 5.34 -5.73 18.69
N GLU A 125 6.29 -6.65 18.55
CA GLU A 125 7.71 -6.39 18.86
C GLU A 125 8.32 -5.33 17.92
N SER A 126 8.04 -5.45 16.62
CA SER A 126 8.51 -4.53 15.59
C SER A 126 7.59 -4.58 14.36
N ALA A 127 7.95 -3.89 13.27
CA ALA A 127 7.24 -3.99 12.01
C ALA A 127 8.20 -3.75 10.83
N GLU A 128 7.97 -4.47 9.74
CA GLU A 128 8.70 -4.28 8.48
C GLU A 128 7.93 -3.32 7.56
N ILE A 129 8.66 -2.38 6.95
CA ILE A 129 8.13 -1.45 5.95
C ILE A 129 8.74 -1.82 4.60
N LEU A 130 7.94 -2.42 3.73
CA LEU A 130 8.41 -2.96 2.44
C LEU A 130 7.69 -2.28 1.28
N THR A 131 8.45 -1.62 0.42
CA THR A 131 7.93 -1.08 -0.85
C THR A 131 7.79 -2.21 -1.86
N GLN A 132 6.61 -2.36 -2.45
CA GLN A 132 6.35 -3.35 -3.49
C GLN A 132 5.79 -2.66 -4.73
N PHE A 133 6.37 -2.95 -5.90
CA PHE A 133 5.77 -2.59 -7.17
C PHE A 133 4.67 -3.61 -7.48
N ASN A 134 3.41 -3.18 -7.41
CA ASN A 134 2.26 -4.06 -7.59
C ASN A 134 1.22 -3.39 -8.50
N PHE A 135 0.75 -4.12 -9.51
CA PHE A 135 -0.28 -3.64 -10.45
C PHE A 135 0.01 -2.28 -11.11
N GLY A 136 1.28 -2.03 -11.45
CA GLY A 136 1.67 -0.82 -12.19
C GLY A 136 1.90 0.43 -11.35
N GLU A 137 1.83 0.31 -10.02
CA GLU A 137 2.16 1.37 -9.05
C GLU A 137 2.90 0.81 -7.84
N ILE A 138 3.57 1.67 -7.07
CA ILE A 138 4.20 1.26 -5.82
C ILE A 138 3.22 1.44 -4.67
N ILE A 139 3.13 0.39 -3.86
CA ILE A 139 2.47 0.39 -2.56
C ILE A 139 3.51 0.13 -1.48
N ILE A 140 3.22 0.56 -0.24
CA ILE A 140 4.05 0.24 0.92
C ILE A 140 3.29 -0.74 1.81
N ASN A 141 3.91 -1.87 2.10
CA ASN A 141 3.39 -2.84 3.04
C ASN A 141 3.98 -2.55 4.42
N VAL A 142 3.13 -2.50 5.44
CA VAL A 142 3.54 -2.45 6.85
C VAL A 142 3.13 -3.77 7.49
N ILE A 143 4.11 -4.61 7.81
CA ILE A 143 3.91 -5.97 8.32
C ILE A 143 4.36 -6.00 9.79
N PRO A 144 3.42 -6.03 10.76
CA PRO A 144 3.78 -6.15 12.17
C PRO A 144 4.41 -7.51 12.48
N ILE A 145 5.46 -7.52 13.30
CA ILE A 145 6.20 -8.69 13.75
C ILE A 145 5.91 -8.92 15.23
N TYR A 146 5.61 -10.17 15.60
CA TYR A 146 5.25 -10.56 16.96
C TYR A 146 6.27 -11.54 17.58
N ASP A 147 6.57 -12.64 16.88
CA ASP A 147 7.40 -13.73 17.40
C ASP A 147 8.51 -14.16 16.42
N LYS A 148 8.28 -14.01 15.12
CA LYS A 148 9.18 -14.45 14.06
C LYS A 148 9.41 -13.33 13.06
N SER A 149 10.62 -13.29 12.50
CA SER A 149 10.91 -12.44 11.34
C SER A 149 10.02 -12.86 10.16
N LEU A 150 9.38 -11.88 9.53
CA LEU A 150 8.43 -12.05 8.43
C LEU A 150 8.87 -11.23 7.21
N ASN A 151 8.53 -11.71 6.03
CA ASN A 151 8.78 -11.04 4.75
C ASN A 151 7.58 -11.23 3.80
N LEU A 152 7.63 -10.65 2.60
CA LEU A 152 6.52 -10.72 1.63
C LEU A 152 6.18 -12.15 1.15
N ASP A 153 7.12 -13.09 1.28
CA ASP A 153 6.98 -14.50 0.88
C ASP A 153 6.46 -15.39 2.01
N SER A 154 6.23 -14.82 3.20
CA SER A 154 5.71 -15.55 4.36
C SER A 154 4.24 -15.98 4.14
N PRO A 155 3.82 -17.11 4.71
CA PRO A 155 2.47 -17.64 4.52
C PRO A 155 1.40 -16.64 4.97
N ARG A 156 0.38 -16.46 4.14
CA ARG A 156 -0.73 -15.55 4.43
C ARG A 156 -1.78 -16.24 5.28
N THR A 157 -2.41 -15.45 6.14
CA THR A 157 -3.54 -15.86 6.96
C THR A 157 -4.86 -15.43 6.31
N GLU A 158 -5.95 -16.11 6.67
CA GLU A 158 -7.30 -15.77 6.24
C GLU A 158 -8.17 -15.49 7.48
N PRO A 159 -8.04 -14.28 8.08
CA PRO A 159 -8.83 -13.90 9.23
C PRO A 159 -10.31 -13.83 8.88
N SER A 160 -11.15 -14.08 9.87
CA SER A 160 -12.59 -13.89 9.74
C SER A 160 -12.93 -12.40 9.54
N LYS A 161 -14.13 -12.12 9.01
CA LYS A 161 -14.60 -10.74 8.84
C LYS A 161 -14.71 -9.98 10.17
N GLU A 162 -15.05 -10.70 11.24
CA GLU A 162 -15.16 -10.17 12.60
C GLU A 162 -13.78 -9.77 13.13
N GLU A 163 -12.78 -10.65 12.99
CA GLU A 163 -11.40 -10.33 13.38
C GLU A 163 -10.84 -9.14 12.60
N LEU A 164 -11.08 -9.07 11.28
CA LEU A 164 -10.65 -7.93 10.47
C LEU A 164 -11.33 -6.62 10.91
N GLU A 165 -12.60 -6.68 11.29
CA GLU A 165 -13.33 -5.51 11.80
C GLU A 165 -12.76 -5.06 13.15
N GLU A 166 -12.53 -5.98 14.07
CA GLU A 166 -11.93 -5.67 15.37
C GLU A 166 -10.54 -5.04 15.22
N ILE A 167 -9.70 -5.60 14.35
CA ILE A 167 -8.37 -5.07 14.07
C ILE A 167 -8.50 -3.67 13.43
N SER A 168 -9.40 -3.50 12.48
CA SER A 168 -9.63 -2.21 11.82
C SER A 168 -10.06 -1.14 12.82
N GLN A 169 -10.88 -1.49 13.81
CA GLN A 169 -11.31 -0.57 14.86
C GLN A 169 -10.16 -0.21 15.80
N LYS A 170 -9.37 -1.21 16.24
CA LYS A 170 -8.20 -0.99 17.11
C LYS A 170 -7.12 -0.14 16.44
N MET A 171 -6.87 -0.38 15.15
CA MET A 171 -5.82 0.31 14.40
C MET A 171 -6.26 1.66 13.82
N LYS A 172 -7.51 2.06 13.98
CA LYS A 172 -8.00 3.32 13.43
C LYS A 172 -7.27 4.49 14.08
N LEU A 173 -6.56 5.28 13.26
CA LEU A 173 -5.92 6.51 13.67
C LEU A 173 -6.94 7.63 13.56
N GLU A 174 -7.52 8.02 14.70
CA GLU A 174 -8.33 9.24 14.76
C GLU A 174 -7.43 10.46 14.60
N LYS A 175 -7.80 11.39 13.71
CA LYS A 175 -7.10 12.68 13.63
C LYS A 175 -7.20 13.34 15.00
N LYS A 176 -6.06 13.54 15.68
CA LYS A 176 -6.00 14.48 16.81
C LYS A 176 -6.43 15.85 16.31
N VAL A 177 -7.65 16.25 16.63
CA VAL A 177 -8.18 17.62 16.44
C VAL A 177 -7.46 18.63 17.38
N GLU A 178 -6.54 18.16 18.22
CA GLU A 178 -6.02 18.85 19.41
C GLU A 178 -5.00 19.99 19.22
N ILE A 179 -4.58 20.36 18.00
CA ILE A 179 -3.53 21.41 17.85
C ILE A 179 -4.06 22.73 17.31
N ILE A 180 -5.22 22.76 16.63
CA ILE A 180 -5.74 24.01 16.06
C ILE A 180 -6.37 24.90 17.15
N GLU A 181 -7.11 24.32 18.11
CA GLU A 181 -7.72 25.13 19.19
C GLU A 181 -6.68 25.81 20.09
N LYS A 182 -5.53 25.18 20.33
CA LYS A 182 -4.49 25.75 21.20
C LYS A 182 -3.77 26.91 20.53
N ILE A 183 -3.53 26.82 19.22
CA ILE A 183 -2.92 27.90 18.43
C ILE A 183 -3.90 29.07 18.24
N GLU A 184 -5.20 28.83 18.09
CA GLU A 184 -6.21 29.90 18.04
C GLU A 184 -6.39 30.60 19.38
N LYS A 185 -6.46 29.85 20.50
CA LYS A 185 -6.52 30.43 21.85
C LYS A 185 -5.25 31.22 22.20
N GLU A 186 -4.06 30.75 21.82
CA GLU A 186 -2.82 31.52 22.01
C GLU A 186 -2.80 32.79 21.14
N LYS A 187 -3.29 32.74 19.90
CA LYS A 187 -3.41 33.92 19.03
C LYS A 187 -4.42 34.95 19.53
N GLU A 188 -5.53 34.53 20.16
CA GLU A 188 -6.49 35.44 20.81
C GLU A 188 -5.89 36.10 22.05
N THR A 189 -5.22 35.32 22.91
CA THR A 189 -4.57 35.85 24.13
C THR A 189 -3.50 36.90 23.79
N ILE A 190 -2.71 36.68 22.73
CA ILE A 190 -1.68 37.63 22.28
C ILE A 190 -2.30 38.91 21.68
N LYS A 191 -3.47 38.83 21.03
CA LYS A 191 -4.17 39.99 20.48
C LYS A 191 -4.80 40.87 21.56
N LEU A 192 -5.24 40.29 22.68
CA LEU A 192 -5.84 41.04 23.79
C LEU A 192 -4.79 41.85 24.57
N ASN A 193 -3.60 41.28 24.79
CA ASN A 193 -2.51 41.96 25.51
C ASN A 193 -1.82 43.09 24.73
N ARG A 194 -2.09 43.22 23.42
CA ARG A 194 -1.59 44.34 22.59
C ARG A 194 -2.57 45.52 22.48
N LYS A 195 -3.74 45.43 23.14
CA LYS A 195 -4.81 46.44 23.14
C LYS A 195 -5.07 47.02 24.53
N ILE A 196 -4.02 47.22 25.32
CA ILE A 196 -4.09 48.04 26.54
C ILE A 196 -3.31 49.33 26.23
N PRO A 197 -3.93 50.52 26.36
CA PRO A 197 -3.35 51.81 25.97
C PRO A 197 -2.15 52.23 26.82
#